data_AF-A0A7T1HJ32-F1
#
_entry.id   AF-A0A7T1HJ32-F1
#
_cell.length_a   1.000
_cell.length_b   1.000
_cell.length_c   1.000
_cell.angle_alpha   90.00
_cell.angle_beta   90.00
_cell.angle_gamma   90.00
#
_symmetry.space_group_name_H-M   'P 1'
#
loop_
_entity.id
_entity.type
_entity.pdbx_description
1 polymer ?
#
loop_
_entity_poly.entity_id
_entity_poly.type
_entity_poly.pdbx_seq_one_letter_code
_entity_poly.pdbx_strand_id
1 'polypeptide(L)'
;MSLSSAAVAQAAALPLPDLLPPPVLAHRSVVIVAAGGRDLVWPQERIASALLQRSGGRPVHLLLHGGARGADRSIGRAAQQLGWRVQALAADWRRHGRAAGPIRNRLLLEQALVEAQAHTCPAFSASVLVIAFPGGAGTASLVQQARRCSSRSPVPVVVMEVPPPFSPEPLGA
;
A
#
# COMPACT_ATOMS: atom_id res chain seq x y z
N MET A 1 78.05 14.08 -22.68
CA MET A 1 77.10 13.39 -23.58
C MET A 1 76.41 12.28 -22.79
N SER A 2 75.06 12.33 -22.76
CA SER A 2 74.08 11.27 -22.44
C SER A 2 74.29 10.42 -21.16
N LEU A 3 73.54 10.62 -20.08
CA LEU A 3 72.21 10.04 -19.79
C LEU A 3 72.10 8.53 -20.10
N SER A 4 71.88 7.69 -19.07
CA SER A 4 70.55 7.12 -18.82
C SER A 4 70.52 6.23 -17.57
N SER A 5 69.66 6.61 -16.62
CA SER A 5 69.25 5.85 -15.44
C SER A 5 68.04 4.99 -15.82
N ALA A 6 68.10 3.68 -15.59
CA ALA A 6 66.95 2.80 -15.78
C ALA A 6 66.06 2.85 -14.53
N ALA A 7 64.97 3.60 -14.63
CA ALA A 7 63.91 3.65 -13.63
C ALA A 7 63.10 2.34 -13.64
N VAL A 8 63.02 1.69 -12.48
CA VAL A 8 62.12 0.56 -12.22
C VAL A 8 60.69 1.09 -12.19
N ALA A 9 59.88 0.73 -13.18
CA ALA A 9 58.46 1.07 -13.22
C ALA A 9 57.70 0.28 -12.15
N GLN A 10 57.15 1.02 -11.18
CA GLN A 10 56.28 0.48 -10.14
C GLN A 10 54.88 0.26 -10.74
N ALA A 11 54.48 -1.00 -10.88
CA ALA A 11 53.14 -1.35 -11.36
C ALA A 11 52.10 -0.99 -10.28
N ALA A 12 51.35 0.08 -10.53
CA ALA A 12 50.20 0.45 -9.71
C ALA A 12 49.09 -0.59 -9.88
N ALA A 13 48.71 -1.24 -8.77
CA ALA A 13 47.54 -2.11 -8.72
C ALA A 13 46.28 -1.27 -8.99
N LEU A 14 45.57 -1.58 -10.08
CA LEU A 14 44.26 -1.00 -10.36
C LEU A 14 43.27 -1.47 -9.29
N PRO A 15 42.49 -0.58 -8.67
CA PRO A 15 41.42 -1.00 -7.77
C PRO A 15 40.38 -1.79 -8.57
N LEU A 16 40.01 -2.97 -8.07
CA LEU A 16 38.90 -3.75 -8.61
C LEU A 16 37.65 -2.85 -8.64
N PRO A 17 36.86 -2.84 -9.73
CA PRO A 17 35.61 -2.12 -9.75
C PRO A 17 34.71 -2.72 -8.67
N ASP A 18 34.21 -1.86 -7.77
CA ASP A 18 33.16 -2.20 -6.83
C ASP A 18 32.11 -3.05 -7.53
N LEU A 19 31.94 -4.27 -7.04
CA LEU A 19 30.84 -5.14 -7.43
C LEU A 19 29.57 -4.43 -6.96
N LEU A 20 29.05 -3.54 -7.80
CA LEU A 20 27.67 -3.08 -7.68
C LEU A 20 26.83 -4.35 -7.53
N PRO A 21 26.07 -4.52 -6.44
CA PRO A 21 25.16 -5.65 -6.37
C PRO A 21 24.29 -5.61 -7.63
N PRO A 22 23.96 -6.78 -8.23
CA PRO A 22 23.08 -6.82 -9.39
C PRO A 22 21.81 -6.02 -9.07
N PRO A 23 21.11 -5.43 -10.07
CA PRO A 23 19.87 -4.73 -9.82
C PRO A 23 18.93 -5.72 -9.13
N VAL A 24 18.83 -5.60 -7.82
CA VAL A 24 18.04 -6.51 -7.02
C VAL A 24 16.64 -6.38 -7.59
N LEU A 25 16.09 -7.46 -8.12
CA LEU A 25 14.65 -7.55 -8.36
C LEU A 25 14.02 -7.42 -6.97
N ALA A 26 13.89 -6.18 -6.49
CA ALA A 26 13.40 -5.90 -5.16
C ALA A 26 12.02 -6.55 -5.10
N HIS A 27 11.90 -7.63 -4.33
CA HIS A 27 10.62 -8.31 -4.19
C HIS A 27 9.65 -7.28 -3.60
N ARG A 28 8.64 -6.93 -4.40
CA ARG A 28 7.69 -5.87 -4.06
C ARG A 28 6.50 -6.49 -3.35
N SER A 29 6.27 -6.10 -2.11
CA SER A 29 5.10 -6.50 -1.33
C SER A 29 4.26 -5.29 -0.95
N VAL A 30 3.09 -5.55 -0.37
CA VAL A 30 2.16 -4.50 0.04
C VAL A 30 1.55 -4.73 1.43
N VAL A 31 1.28 -3.61 2.09
CA VAL A 31 0.30 -3.52 3.17
C VAL A 31 -0.89 -2.75 2.63
N ILE A 32 -2.09 -3.30 2.77
CA ILE A 32 -3.30 -2.72 2.18
C ILE A 32 -4.08 -1.98 3.25
N VAL A 33 -4.51 -0.74 2.95
CA VAL A 33 -5.58 -0.07 3.69
C VAL A 33 -6.78 0.05 2.78
N ALA A 34 -7.92 -0.51 3.16
CA ALA A 34 -9.12 -0.51 2.33
C ALA A 34 -10.33 0.05 3.08
N ALA A 35 -11.15 0.81 2.35
CA ALA A 35 -12.39 1.39 2.88
C ALA A 35 -13.42 1.61 1.76
N GLY A 36 -14.68 1.77 2.14
CA GLY A 36 -15.75 2.14 1.22
C GLY A 36 -17.01 2.63 1.94
N GLY A 37 -18.07 2.83 1.16
CA GLY A 37 -19.36 3.30 1.66
C GLY A 37 -20.02 2.35 2.66
N ARG A 38 -20.70 2.92 3.65
CA ARG A 38 -21.46 2.14 4.65
C ARG A 38 -22.70 1.46 4.07
N ASP A 39 -23.17 1.96 2.94
CA ASP A 39 -24.30 1.43 2.19
C ASP A 39 -23.84 0.72 0.92
N LEU A 40 -22.52 0.50 0.75
CA LEU A 40 -21.99 -0.31 -0.34
C LEU A 40 -22.38 -1.78 -0.10
N VAL A 41 -23.23 -2.30 -0.97
CA VAL A 41 -23.66 -3.71 -0.98
C VAL A 41 -23.16 -4.33 -2.28
N TRP A 42 -21.94 -4.84 -2.26
CA TRP A 42 -21.37 -5.61 -3.37
C TRP A 42 -21.20 -7.08 -2.98
N PRO A 43 -21.34 -8.00 -3.94
CA PRO A 43 -20.97 -9.40 -3.75
C PRO A 43 -19.52 -9.51 -3.28
N GLN A 44 -19.27 -10.49 -2.42
CA GLN A 44 -17.96 -10.68 -1.80
C GLN A 44 -16.88 -11.00 -2.84
N GLU A 45 -17.23 -11.76 -3.87
CA GLU A 45 -16.39 -12.16 -4.99
C GLU A 45 -15.91 -10.92 -5.77
N ARG A 46 -16.79 -9.92 -5.91
CA ARG A 46 -16.45 -8.66 -6.58
C ARG A 46 -15.47 -7.84 -5.76
N ILE A 47 -15.63 -7.80 -4.44
CA ILE A 47 -14.67 -7.16 -3.54
C ILE A 47 -13.33 -7.88 -3.59
N ALA A 48 -13.33 -9.21 -3.52
CA ALA A 48 -12.13 -10.05 -3.61
C ALA A 48 -11.38 -9.83 -4.94
N SER A 49 -12.11 -9.83 -6.07
CA SER A 49 -11.55 -9.56 -7.39
C SER A 49 -10.92 -8.16 -7.47
N ALA A 50 -11.60 -7.14 -6.96
CA ALA A 50 -11.07 -5.77 -6.93
C ALA A 50 -9.80 -5.64 -6.07
N LEU A 51 -9.74 -6.35 -4.94
CA LEU A 51 -8.55 -6.43 -4.07
C LEU A 51 -7.40 -7.14 -4.78
N LEU A 52 -7.65 -8.32 -5.36
CA LEU A 52 -6.64 -9.10 -6.10
C LEU A 52 -6.07 -8.31 -7.27
N GLN A 53 -6.94 -7.75 -8.12
CA GLN A 53 -6.53 -6.97 -9.29
C GLN A 53 -5.58 -5.82 -8.89
N ARG A 54 -5.87 -5.12 -7.79
CA ARG A 54 -5.06 -3.98 -7.31
C ARG A 54 -3.81 -4.41 -6.55
N SER A 55 -3.85 -5.55 -5.86
CA SER A 55 -2.65 -6.15 -5.29
C SER A 55 -1.66 -6.54 -6.39
N GLY A 56 -2.14 -6.87 -7.61
CA GLY A 56 -1.29 -7.14 -8.77
C GLY A 56 -0.39 -8.35 -8.58
N GLY A 57 -0.84 -9.35 -7.80
CA GLY A 57 -0.06 -10.55 -7.46
C GLY A 57 1.06 -10.32 -6.43
N ARG A 58 1.22 -9.09 -5.92
CA ARG A 58 2.21 -8.80 -4.86
C ARG A 58 1.81 -9.49 -3.56
N PRO A 59 2.76 -10.05 -2.80
CA PRO A 59 2.50 -10.55 -1.45
C PRO A 59 1.86 -9.47 -0.57
N VAL A 60 0.78 -9.84 0.14
CA VAL A 60 0.05 -8.95 1.05
C VAL A 60 0.37 -9.34 2.49
N HIS A 61 1.04 -8.47 3.23
CA HIS A 61 1.43 -8.74 4.62
C HIS A 61 0.29 -8.51 5.62
N LEU A 62 -0.57 -7.54 5.33
CA LEU A 62 -1.68 -7.15 6.18
C LEU A 62 -2.69 -6.33 5.38
N LEU A 63 -3.98 -6.58 5.62
CA LEU A 63 -5.08 -5.72 5.20
C LEU A 63 -5.74 -5.05 6.41
N LEU A 64 -5.80 -3.73 6.38
CA LEU A 64 -6.36 -2.86 7.41
C LEU A 64 -7.66 -2.22 6.91
N HIS A 65 -8.71 -2.21 7.73
CA HIS A 65 -9.97 -1.53 7.41
C HIS A 65 -10.66 -0.95 8.65
N GLY A 66 -11.73 -0.17 8.47
CA GLY A 66 -12.38 0.55 9.56
C GLY A 66 -13.40 -0.20 10.41
N GLY A 67 -13.66 -1.47 10.09
CA GLY A 67 -14.66 -2.29 10.79
C GLY A 67 -16.11 -1.77 10.70
N ALA A 68 -16.42 -0.80 9.82
CA ALA A 68 -17.78 -0.29 9.68
C ALA A 68 -18.72 -1.31 8.97
N ARG A 69 -20.03 -1.04 9.01
CA ARG A 69 -21.01 -1.74 8.16
C ARG A 69 -20.77 -1.44 6.67
N GLY A 70 -21.33 -2.24 5.78
CA GLY A 70 -21.19 -2.08 4.32
C GLY A 70 -19.83 -2.55 3.84
N ALA A 71 -19.12 -1.71 3.08
CA ALA A 71 -17.87 -2.04 2.42
C ALA A 71 -16.83 -2.68 3.35
N ASP A 72 -16.56 -2.07 4.51
CA ASP A 72 -15.54 -2.53 5.44
C ASP A 72 -15.78 -3.98 5.91
N ARG A 73 -17.04 -4.38 6.13
CA ARG A 73 -17.38 -5.77 6.47
C ARG A 73 -17.10 -6.71 5.31
N SER A 74 -17.50 -6.34 4.10
CA SER A 74 -17.27 -7.16 2.90
C SER A 74 -15.79 -7.26 2.55
N ILE A 75 -15.02 -6.19 2.73
CA ILE A 75 -13.57 -6.13 2.58
C ILE A 75 -12.89 -7.10 3.55
N GLY A 76 -13.24 -7.05 4.83
CA GLY A 76 -12.65 -7.94 5.84
C GLY A 76 -12.89 -9.42 5.51
N ARG A 77 -14.13 -9.77 5.12
CA ARG A 77 -14.47 -11.15 4.73
C ARG A 77 -13.77 -11.59 3.45
N ALA A 78 -13.72 -10.73 2.42
CA ALA A 78 -13.02 -11.03 1.17
C ALA A 78 -11.53 -11.27 1.41
N ALA A 79 -10.88 -10.44 2.23
CA ALA A 79 -9.47 -10.60 2.57
C ALA A 79 -9.19 -11.90 3.36
N GLN A 80 -10.08 -12.29 4.27
CA GLN A 80 -10.00 -13.58 4.96
C GLN A 80 -10.12 -14.76 3.99
N GLN A 81 -11.05 -14.71 3.03
CA GLN A 81 -11.17 -15.75 2.00
C GLN A 81 -9.92 -15.87 1.11
N LEU A 82 -9.23 -14.74 0.86
CA LEU A 82 -7.96 -14.71 0.14
C LEU A 82 -6.77 -15.22 0.98
N GLY A 83 -7.01 -15.64 2.23
CA GLY A 83 -5.97 -16.10 3.14
C GLY A 83 -5.07 -14.99 3.68
N TRP A 84 -5.49 -13.72 3.59
CA TRP A 84 -4.69 -12.59 4.07
C TRP A 84 -4.92 -12.35 5.56
N ARG A 85 -3.88 -11.83 6.22
CA ARG A 85 -4.02 -11.30 7.58
C ARG A 85 -4.87 -10.03 7.54
N VAL A 86 -5.87 -9.93 8.42
CA VAL A 86 -6.82 -8.82 8.44
C VAL A 86 -6.90 -8.20 9.82
N GLN A 87 -6.91 -6.87 9.89
CA GLN A 87 -7.16 -6.12 11.11
C GLN A 87 -8.19 -5.01 10.88
N ALA A 88 -9.20 -4.98 11.74
CA ALA A 88 -10.20 -3.93 11.78
C ALA A 88 -9.86 -2.92 12.88
N LEU A 89 -9.96 -1.63 12.58
CA LEU A 89 -9.83 -0.55 13.57
C LEU A 89 -11.16 0.21 13.65
N ALA A 90 -11.94 -0.07 14.68
CA ALA A 90 -13.20 0.64 14.92
C ALA A 90 -12.94 2.09 15.35
N ALA A 91 -13.78 3.01 14.90
CA ALA A 91 -13.72 4.41 15.33
C ALA A 91 -14.38 4.58 16.71
N ASP A 92 -13.72 5.29 17.62
CA ASP A 92 -14.25 5.62 18.95
C ASP A 92 -15.18 6.84 18.89
N TRP A 93 -16.41 6.59 18.43
CA TRP A 93 -17.46 7.61 18.32
C TRP A 93 -17.84 8.22 19.68
N ARG A 94 -17.75 7.45 20.76
CA ARG A 94 -18.11 7.90 22.10
C ARG A 94 -17.14 9.00 22.57
N ARG A 95 -15.85 8.81 22.32
CA ARG A 95 -14.82 9.77 22.73
C ARG A 95 -14.68 10.96 21.80
N HIS A 96 -14.74 10.74 20.48
CA HIS A 96 -14.34 11.76 19.49
C HIS A 96 -15.48 12.27 18.61
N GLY A 97 -16.71 11.77 18.78
CA GLY A 97 -17.87 12.18 18.00
C GLY A 97 -17.58 12.13 16.49
N ARG A 98 -17.90 13.21 15.77
CA ARG A 98 -17.72 13.29 14.31
C ARG A 98 -16.26 13.14 13.86
N ALA A 99 -15.29 13.49 14.71
CA ALA A 99 -13.87 13.37 14.38
C ALA A 99 -13.35 11.92 14.48
N ALA A 100 -14.11 11.01 15.10
CA ALA A 100 -13.68 9.62 15.32
C ALA A 100 -13.31 8.90 14.02
N GLY A 101 -14.08 9.11 12.95
CA GLY A 101 -13.81 8.54 11.63
C GLY A 101 -12.47 9.00 11.05
N PRO A 102 -12.26 10.31 10.83
CA PRO A 102 -10.99 10.85 10.35
C PRO A 102 -9.79 10.52 11.24
N ILE A 103 -9.93 10.51 12.57
CA ILE A 103 -8.86 10.11 13.49
C ILE A 103 -8.48 8.65 13.26
N ARG A 104 -9.47 7.76 13.21
CA ARG A 104 -9.25 6.34 12.90
C ARG A 104 -8.62 6.15 11.53
N ASN A 105 -9.04 6.89 10.50
CA ASN A 105 -8.44 6.81 9.17
C ASN A 105 -6.94 7.12 9.20
N ARG A 106 -6.53 8.11 10.02
CA ARG A 106 -5.12 8.43 10.23
C ARG A 106 -4.39 7.25 10.87
N LEU A 107 -4.95 6.69 11.94
CA LEU A 107 -4.37 5.55 12.64
C LEU A 107 -4.19 4.32 11.73
N LEU A 108 -5.13 4.05 10.81
CA LEU A 108 -4.97 2.98 9.82
C LEU A 108 -3.75 3.22 8.91
N LEU A 109 -3.54 4.46 8.46
CA LEU A 109 -2.41 4.80 7.61
C LEU A 109 -1.09 4.73 8.39
N GLU A 110 -1.05 5.27 9.61
CA GLU A 110 0.12 5.20 10.49
C GLU A 110 0.52 3.75 10.75
N GLN A 111 -0.44 2.89 11.09
CA GLN A 111 -0.16 1.46 11.31
C GLN A 111 0.32 0.76 10.03
N ALA A 112 -0.26 1.09 8.87
CA ALA A 112 0.17 0.52 7.60
C ALA A 112 1.60 0.92 7.22
N LEU A 113 1.99 2.17 7.51
CA LEU A 113 3.34 2.69 7.28
C LEU A 113 4.37 1.97 8.14
N VAL A 114 4.08 1.78 9.44
CA VAL A 114 4.96 1.03 10.35
C VAL A 114 5.12 -0.42 9.86
N GLU A 115 4.03 -1.08 9.51
CA GLU A 115 4.08 -2.46 9.00
C GLU A 115 4.89 -2.54 7.70
N ALA A 116 4.65 -1.65 6.73
CA ALA A 116 5.38 -1.66 5.46
C ALA A 116 6.87 -1.33 5.66
N GLN A 117 7.21 -0.42 6.58
CA GLN A 117 8.61 -0.12 6.87
C GLN A 117 9.32 -1.32 7.48
N ALA A 118 8.66 -2.10 8.35
CA ALA A 118 9.22 -3.33 8.92
C ALA A 118 9.55 -4.41 7.87
N HIS A 119 8.86 -4.40 6.73
CA HIS A 119 9.10 -5.31 5.60
C HIS A 119 9.97 -4.67 4.50
N THR A 120 10.66 -3.57 4.79
CA THR A 120 11.52 -2.87 3.83
C THR A 120 12.99 -2.90 4.26
N CYS A 121 13.87 -3.32 3.35
CA CYS A 121 15.32 -3.33 3.50
C CYS A 121 15.98 -3.23 2.10
N PRO A 122 17.32 -3.21 1.96
CA PRO A 122 17.95 -3.10 0.64
C PRO A 122 17.54 -4.20 -0.37
N ALA A 123 17.14 -5.38 0.11
CA ALA A 123 16.76 -6.51 -0.74
C ALA A 123 15.23 -6.64 -0.99
N PHE A 124 14.40 -6.08 -0.11
CA PHE A 124 12.94 -6.23 -0.11
C PHE A 124 12.27 -4.88 0.07
N SER A 125 11.24 -4.58 -0.72
CA SER A 125 10.55 -3.28 -0.61
C SER A 125 9.06 -3.49 -0.47
N ALA A 126 8.51 -3.06 0.66
CA ALA A 126 7.08 -3.00 0.87
C ALA A 126 6.55 -1.58 0.65
N SER A 127 5.28 -1.50 0.26
CA SER A 127 4.58 -0.23 0.05
C SER A 127 3.21 -0.27 0.69
N VAL A 128 2.66 0.90 1.00
CA VAL A 128 1.26 1.01 1.42
C VAL A 128 0.39 1.20 0.19
N LEU A 129 -0.59 0.32 0.02
CA LEU A 129 -1.60 0.40 -1.03
C LEU A 129 -2.96 0.75 -0.42
N VAL A 130 -3.45 1.94 -0.71
CA VAL A 130 -4.79 2.38 -0.30
C VAL A 130 -5.79 2.03 -1.39
N ILE A 131 -6.78 1.20 -1.08
CA ILE A 131 -7.86 0.82 -1.99
C ILE A 131 -9.17 1.43 -1.51
N ALA A 132 -9.64 2.44 -2.22
CA ALA A 132 -10.87 3.14 -1.88
C ALA A 132 -12.03 2.65 -2.78
N PHE A 133 -12.94 1.87 -2.21
CA PHE A 133 -14.20 1.52 -2.84
C PHE A 133 -15.17 2.71 -2.84
N PRO A 134 -16.19 2.72 -3.71
CA PRO A 134 -17.18 3.80 -3.73
C PRO A 134 -17.74 4.07 -2.33
N GLY A 135 -17.77 5.33 -1.93
CA GLY A 135 -18.18 5.73 -0.59
C GLY A 135 -18.25 7.24 -0.42
N GLY A 136 -18.76 7.66 0.74
CA GLY A 136 -18.96 9.07 1.06
C GLY A 136 -17.76 9.72 1.75
N ALA A 137 -18.06 10.73 2.58
CA ALA A 137 -17.06 11.56 3.27
C ALA A 137 -16.00 10.76 4.06
N GLY A 138 -16.37 9.63 4.65
CA GLY A 138 -15.42 8.76 5.37
C GLY A 138 -14.33 8.19 4.47
N THR A 139 -14.68 7.74 3.27
CA THR A 139 -13.73 7.23 2.27
C THR A 139 -12.92 8.36 1.67
N ALA A 140 -13.58 9.47 1.29
CA ALA A 140 -12.89 10.66 0.76
C ALA A 140 -11.83 11.20 1.74
N SER A 141 -12.14 11.19 3.05
CA SER A 141 -11.19 11.57 4.08
C SER A 141 -9.97 10.64 4.13
N LEU A 142 -10.15 9.32 3.98
CA LEU A 142 -9.02 8.37 3.92
C LEU A 142 -8.13 8.65 2.71
N VAL A 143 -8.73 8.82 1.52
CA VAL A 143 -8.00 9.13 0.28
C VAL A 143 -7.20 10.43 0.42
N GLN A 144 -7.85 11.48 0.94
CA GLN A 144 -7.19 12.77 1.16
C GLN A 144 -6.01 12.67 2.13
N GLN A 145 -6.17 11.93 3.24
CA GLN A 145 -5.10 11.73 4.22
C GLN A 145 -3.94 10.91 3.63
N ALA A 146 -4.24 9.85 2.86
CA ALA A 146 -3.23 9.03 2.20
C ALA A 146 -2.39 9.83 1.20
N ARG A 147 -3.04 10.65 0.36
CA ARG A 147 -2.36 11.54 -0.59
C ARG A 147 -1.53 12.61 0.12
N ARG A 148 -1.94 13.06 1.30
CA ARG A 148 -1.17 14.04 2.10
C ARG A 148 0.05 13.42 2.77
N CYS A 149 -0.04 12.18 3.25
CA CYS A 149 1.08 11.54 3.92
C CYS A 149 2.10 10.93 2.92
N SER A 150 1.71 10.69 1.67
CA SER A 150 2.59 10.05 0.67
C SER A 150 3.90 10.82 0.44
N SER A 151 3.89 12.16 0.48
CA SER A 151 5.08 12.99 0.26
C SER A 151 6.08 12.97 1.42
N ARG A 152 5.68 12.51 2.60
CA ARG A 152 6.50 12.46 3.82
C ARG A 152 6.74 11.03 4.31
N SER A 153 6.24 10.05 3.56
CA SER A 153 6.25 8.66 3.95
C SER A 153 7.65 8.05 3.74
N PRO A 154 8.15 7.24 4.69
CA PRO A 154 9.42 6.51 4.53
C PRO A 154 9.33 5.37 3.49
N VAL A 155 8.10 4.96 3.14
CA VAL A 155 7.81 3.93 2.14
C VAL A 155 6.87 4.48 1.06
N PRO A 156 6.83 3.91 -0.15
CA PRO A 156 5.87 4.35 -1.17
C PRO A 156 4.42 4.17 -0.69
N VAL A 157 3.59 5.19 -0.91
CA VAL A 157 2.13 5.13 -0.68
C VAL A 157 1.42 5.33 -2.01
N VAL A 158 0.62 4.35 -2.41
CA VAL A 158 -0.14 4.37 -3.66
C VAL A 158 -1.63 4.36 -3.33
N VAL A 159 -2.39 5.23 -3.97
CA VAL A 159 -3.85 5.28 -3.80
C VAL A 159 -4.52 4.81 -5.09
N MET A 160 -5.42 3.83 -4.98
CA MET A 160 -6.22 3.30 -6.08
C MET A 160 -7.69 3.37 -5.71
N GLU A 161 -8.47 4.09 -6.51
CA GLU A 161 -9.92 4.17 -6.35
C GLU A 161 -10.58 3.05 -7.18
N VAL A 162 -11.63 2.44 -6.65
CA VAL A 162 -12.47 1.48 -7.35
C VAL A 162 -13.63 2.25 -7.94
N PRO A 163 -13.78 2.31 -9.27
CA PRO A 163 -14.93 2.98 -9.85
C PRO A 163 -16.22 2.28 -9.40
N PRO A 164 -17.34 3.02 -9.30
CA PRO A 164 -18.65 2.38 -9.13
C PRO A 164 -18.89 1.36 -10.25
N PRO A 165 -19.83 0.42 -10.09
CA PRO A 165 -20.26 -0.36 -11.25
C PRO A 165 -20.68 0.64 -12.33
N PHE A 166 -20.37 0.35 -13.60
CA PHE A 166 -21.18 0.91 -14.67
C PHE A 166 -22.64 0.68 -14.27
N SER A 167 -23.44 1.75 -14.25
CA SER A 167 -24.90 1.65 -14.17
C SER A 167 -25.37 0.67 -15.26
N PRO A 168 -26.47 -0.06 -15.06
CA PRO A 168 -27.03 -0.89 -16.12
C PRO A 168 -27.23 0.00 -17.34
N GLU A 169 -26.86 -0.51 -18.52
CA GLU A 169 -27.43 -0.03 -19.79
C GLU A 169 -28.91 0.29 -19.54
N PRO A 170 -29.44 1.44 -20.02
CA PRO A 170 -30.88 1.63 -19.98
C PRO A 170 -31.48 0.39 -20.61
N LEU A 171 -32.35 -0.31 -19.86
CA LEU A 171 -33.19 -1.35 -20.45
C LEU A 171 -33.87 -0.69 -21.64
N GLY A 172 -33.40 -1.04 -22.84
CA GLY A 172 -33.97 -0.56 -24.07
C GLY A 172 -35.47 -0.84 -24.02
N ALA A 173 -36.24 0.23 -24.00
CA ALA A 173 -37.65 0.26 -24.31
C ALA A 173 -37.81 1.14 -25.54
#